data_AF-F4SV03-F1
#
_entry.id   AF-F4SV03-F1
#
_cell.length_a   1.000
_cell.length_b   1.000
_cell.length_c   1.000
_cell.angle_alpha   90.00
_cell.angle_beta   90.00
_cell.angle_gamma   90.00
#
_symmetry.space_group_name_H-M   'P 1'
#
loop_
_entity.id
_entity.type
_entity.pdbx_description
1 polymer ?
#
loop_
_entity_poly.entity_id
_entity_poly.type
_entity_poly.pdbx_seq_one_letter_code
_entity_poly.pdbx_strand_id
1 'polypeptide(L)' 'MVVFNSDEASWHLVEDHRGKTVYDVASGDALFISELGPLPENVTWYPRQGSFRSRTAHHG' A
#
# COMPACT_ATOMS: atom_id res chain seq x y z
N MET A 1 12.10 4.53 5.55
CA MET A 1 13.28 3.65 5.31
C MET A 1 14.38 4.49 4.66
N VAL A 2 15.65 4.16 4.83
CA VAL A 2 16.73 4.79 4.06
C VAL A 2 17.30 3.79 3.06
N VAL A 3 17.54 4.22 1.83
CA VAL A 3 18.08 3.40 0.74
C VAL A 3 19.28 4.14 0.15
N PHE A 4 20.34 3.40 -0.16
CA PHE A 4 21.51 3.98 -0.82
C PHE A 4 21.24 4.12 -2.33
N ASN A 5 21.39 5.33 -2.84
CA ASN A 5 21.33 5.64 -4.26
C ASN A 5 22.75 5.56 -4.84
N SER A 6 22.99 4.58 -5.71
CA SER A 6 24.30 4.36 -6.32
C SER A 6 24.65 5.39 -7.40
N ASP A 7 23.66 5.94 -8.11
CA ASP A 7 23.88 6.94 -9.16
C ASP A 7 24.38 8.26 -8.57
N GLU A 8 23.91 8.61 -7.37
CA GLU A 8 24.27 9.84 -6.65
C GLU A 8 25.30 9.62 -5.53
N ALA A 9 25.67 8.36 -5.27
CA ALA A 9 26.54 7.94 -4.17
C ALA A 9 26.11 8.52 -2.80
N SER A 10 24.80 8.54 -2.54
CA SER A 10 24.18 9.21 -1.39
C SER A 10 23.09 8.35 -0.74
N TRP A 11 22.70 8.69 0.50
CA TRP A 11 21.60 8.02 1.20
C TRP A 11 20.31 8.82 1.03
N HIS A 12 19.26 8.17 0.52
CA HIS A 12 17.94 8.79 0.34
C HIS A 12 16.93 8.25 1.36
N LEU A 13 16.11 9.15 1.89
CA LEU A 13 14.93 8.78 2.67
C LEU A 13 13.81 8.37 1.71
N VAL A 14 13.26 7.19 1.92
CA VAL A 14 12.15 6.64 1.15
C VAL A 14 11.01 6.29 2.10
N GLU A 15 9.79 6.64 1.71
CA GLU A 15 8.59 6.21 2.42
C GLU A 15 8.47 4.68 2.38
N ASP A 16 8.12 4.11 3.53
CA ASP A 16 7.98 2.66 3.68
C ASP A 16 6.59 2.34 4.20
N HIS A 17 5.73 1.95 3.27
CA HIS A 17 4.35 1.59 3.52
C HIS A 17 4.10 0.09 3.38
N ARG A 18 5.16 -0.71 3.23
CA ARG A 18 5.07 -2.15 3.01
C ARG A 18 4.29 -2.83 4.14
N GLY A 19 3.58 -3.89 3.79
CA GLY A 19 2.76 -4.65 4.74
C GLY A 19 1.42 -4.00 5.08
N LYS A 20 1.10 -2.85 4.48
CA LYS A 20 -0.20 -2.21 4.61
C LYS A 20 -1.05 -2.41 3.35
N THR A 21 -2.36 -2.35 3.54
CA THR A 21 -3.35 -2.33 2.46
C THR A 21 -3.91 -0.92 2.31
N VAL A 22 -3.94 -0.43 1.08
CA VAL A 22 -4.63 0.81 0.68
C VAL A 22 -5.74 0.45 -0.31
N TYR A 23 -6.60 1.41 -0.64
CA TYR A 23 -7.74 1.19 -1.51
C TYR A 23 -7.78 2.22 -2.63
N ASP A 24 -8.02 1.77 -3.86
CA ASP A 24 -8.22 2.69 -4.99
C ASP A 24 -9.47 3.56 -4.77
N VAL A 25 -9.34 4.86 -4.99
CA VAL A 25 -10.41 5.84 -4.75
C VAL A 25 -11.50 5.76 -5.83
N ALA A 26 -11.24 5.25 -7.03
CA ALA A 26 -12.26 5.11 -8.07
C ALA A 26 -13.04 3.80 -7.92
N SER A 27 -12.36 2.64 -7.86
CA SER A 27 -12.98 1.31 -7.82
C SER A 27 -13.21 0.77 -6.41
N GLY A 28 -12.36 1.15 -5.44
CA GLY A 28 -12.41 0.62 -4.07
C GLY A 28 -11.65 -0.70 -3.91
N ASP A 29 -10.90 -1.10 -4.95
CA ASP A 29 -10.09 -2.31 -4.93
C ASP A 29 -8.96 -2.17 -3.92
N ALA A 30 -8.68 -3.27 -3.22
CA ALA A 30 -7.58 -3.35 -2.26
C ALA A 30 -6.25 -3.52 -3.01
N LEU A 31 -5.26 -2.68 -2.67
CA LEU A 31 -3.89 -2.80 -3.11
C LEU A 31 -3.00 -3.07 -1.89
N PHE A 32 -2.27 -4.18 -1.94
CA PHE A 32 -1.27 -4.49 -0.92
C PHE A 32 0.08 -3.89 -1.30
N ILE A 33 0.66 -3.10 -0.40
CA ILE A 33 1.95 -2.47 -0.64
C ILE A 33 3.06 -3.46 -0.31
N SER A 34 3.80 -3.87 -1.33
CA SER A 34 4.96 -4.77 -1.23
C SER A 34 6.29 -4.10 -1.55
N GLU A 35 6.24 -2.98 -2.28
CA GLU A 35 7.41 -2.24 -2.74
C GLU A 35 7.66 -0.97 -1.91
N LEU A 36 8.90 -0.50 -1.92
CA LEU A 36 9.28 0.78 -1.31
C LEU A 36 8.94 1.93 -2.24
N GLY A 37 8.60 3.09 -1.67
CA GLY A 37 8.31 4.28 -2.44
C GLY A 37 6.99 4.95 -2.04
N PRO A 38 6.64 6.03 -2.75
CA PRO A 38 5.40 6.74 -2.51
C PRO A 38 4.19 5.88 -2.92
N LEU A 39 3.04 6.15 -2.30
CA LEU A 39 1.79 5.54 -2.72
C LEU A 39 1.33 6.08 -4.09
N PRO A 40 0.57 5.28 -4.87
CA PRO A 40 -0.11 5.79 -6.05
C PRO A 40 -1.06 6.94 -5.69
N GLU A 41 -1.21 7.91 -6.60
CA GLU A 41 -1.87 9.20 -6.33
C GLU A 41 -3.39 9.08 -6.01
N ASN A 42 -4.00 7.94 -6.31
CA ASN A 42 -5.45 7.71 -6.19
C ASN A 42 -5.81 6.63 -5.17
N VAL A 43 -5.10 6.59 -4.04
CA VAL A 43 -5.40 5.61 -2.98
C VAL A 43 -5.76 6.27 -1.65
N THR A 44 -6.55 5.56 -0.85
CA THR A 44 -6.91 5.93 0.52
C THR A 44 -6.57 4.82 1.50
N TRP A 45 -6.25 5.19 2.74
CA TRP A 45 -6.04 4.25 3.84
C TRP A 45 -7.34 3.62 4.34
N TYR A 46 -8.47 4.28 4.09
CA TYR A 46 -9.77 3.86 4.62
C TYR A 46 -10.61 3.23 3.52
N PRO A 47 -11.12 2.00 3.71
CA PRO A 47 -12.06 1.43 2.77
C PRO A 47 -13.32 2.30 2.71
N ARG A 48 -13.97 2.34 1.55
CA ARG A 48 -15.33 2.90 1.47
C ARG A 48 -16.24 2.15 2.43
N GLN A 49 -17.07 2.88 3.19
CA GLN A 49 -18.08 2.27 4.04
C GLN A 49 -18.98 1.38 3.16
N GLY A 50 -18.87 0.06 3.33
CA GLY A 50 -19.62 -0.95 2.58
C GLY A 50 -18.80 -1.92 1.72
N SER A 51 -17.50 -1.71 1.47
CA SER A 51 -16.68 -2.62 0.65
C SER A 51 -16.13 -3.86 1.40
N PHE A 52 -16.66 -4.17 2.58
CA PHE A 52 -16.22 -5.33 3.37
C PHE A 52 -16.72 -6.63 2.72
N ARG A 53 -15.90 -7.25 1.87
CA ARG A 53 -16.12 -8.61 1.38
C ARG A 53 -15.66 -9.57 2.48
N SER A 54 -16.55 -9.86 3.43
CA SER A 54 -16.33 -10.97 4.35
C SER A 54 -16.28 -12.27 3.55
N ARG A 55 -15.08 -12.82 3.34
CA ARG A 55 -14.95 -14.23 2.98
C ARG A 55 -14.83 -15.03 4.28
N THR A 56 -15.95 -15.24 4.94
CA THR A 56 -16.08 -16.34 5.91
C THR A 56 -16.18 -17.66 5.15
N ALA A 57 -15.07 -18.39 5.11
CA ALA A 57 -14.97 -19.85 5.04
C ALA A 57 -13.47 -20.14 5.29
N HIS A 58 -13.04 -20.91 6.30
CA HIS A 58 -13.48 -22.27 6.53
C HIS A 58 -13.67 -22.60 8.01
N HIS A 59 -14.79 -23.28 8.23
CA HIS A 59 -15.10 -24.16 9.33
C HIS A 59 -14.26 -25.44 9.20
N GLY A 60 -13.75 -25.97 10.31
CA GLY A 60 -12.98 -27.22 10.36
C GLY A 60 -12.23 -27.34 11.67
#